data_AF-A0ABD3MCM7-F1
#
_entry.id   AF-A0ABD3MCM7-F1
#
_cell.length_a   1.000
_cell.length_b   1.000
_cell.length_c   1.000
_cell.angle_alpha   90.00
_cell.angle_beta   90.00
_cell.angle_gamma   90.00
#
_symmetry.space_group_name_H-M   'P 1'
#
loop_
_entity.id
_entity.type
_entity.pdbx_description
1 polymer ?
#
loop_
_entity_poly.entity_id
_entity_poly.type
_entity_poly.pdbx_seq_one_letter_code
_entity_poly.pdbx_strand_id
1 'polypeptide(L)'
;MTASSVSSRSPPRGVTFSEYSELVLIPRSDEHALTATWYSSQDRNHFRQVLISEARRVSKEIKALSPGEVLSHEQLCKCLGVEVFITMGAARKADQARRSHISSVLLEQCRQKQVGKCDLERLSRVSKRGSESSTIRASKLAAGYAAIMD
;
A
#
# COMPACT_ATOMS: atom_id res chain seq x y z
N MET A 1 -31.29 42.98 8.61
CA MET A 1 -31.11 42.04 7.49
C MET A 1 -29.63 41.91 7.23
N THR A 2 -29.00 40.84 7.72
CA THR A 2 -27.58 40.53 7.49
C THR A 2 -27.49 39.10 7.01
N ALA A 3 -27.20 38.94 5.73
CA ALA A 3 -27.03 37.64 5.08
C ALA A 3 -25.71 37.02 5.54
N SER A 4 -25.79 35.93 6.31
CA SER A 4 -24.63 35.07 6.58
C SER A 4 -24.32 34.26 5.33
N SER A 5 -23.21 34.58 4.66
CA SER A 5 -22.65 33.77 3.59
C SER A 5 -22.09 32.48 4.19
N VAL A 6 -22.89 31.41 4.17
CA VAL A 6 -22.41 30.07 4.50
C VAL A 6 -21.52 29.62 3.34
N SER A 7 -20.21 29.67 3.58
CA SER A 7 -19.21 29.09 2.71
C SER A 7 -19.48 27.58 2.58
N SER A 8 -19.97 27.16 1.42
CA SER A 8 -20.16 25.76 1.06
C SER A 8 -18.80 25.11 0.82
N ARG A 9 -18.07 24.78 1.89
CA ARG A 9 -16.96 23.85 1.79
C ARG A 9 -17.54 22.46 1.62
N SER A 10 -17.26 21.84 0.47
CA SER A 10 -17.53 20.42 0.27
C SER A 10 -16.89 19.63 1.41
N PRO A 11 -17.60 18.65 2.01
CA PRO A 11 -17.02 17.83 3.05
C PRO A 11 -15.80 17.09 2.48
N PRO A 12 -14.71 16.93 3.26
CA PRO A 12 -13.54 16.20 2.80
C PRO A 12 -13.97 14.79 2.41
N ARG A 13 -13.74 14.44 1.13
CA ARG A 13 -13.94 13.09 0.63
C ARG A 13 -12.96 12.16 1.33
N GLY A 14 -13.38 11.61 2.46
CA GLY A 14 -12.66 10.55 3.14
C GLY A 14 -12.64 9.32 2.24
N VAL A 15 -11.47 8.73 2.03
CA VAL A 15 -11.37 7.39 1.44
C VAL A 15 -12.04 6.42 2.41
N THR A 16 -13.26 5.99 2.07
CA THR A 16 -13.97 4.95 2.81
C THR A 16 -13.45 3.59 2.35
N PHE A 17 -12.87 2.83 3.28
CA PHE A 17 -12.63 1.42 3.05
C PHE A 17 -14.00 0.72 2.98
N SER A 18 -14.17 -0.18 2.01
CA SER A 18 -15.32 -1.10 1.98
C SER A 18 -15.43 -1.78 3.35
N GLU A 19 -16.62 -1.79 3.95
CA GLU A 19 -16.92 -2.57 5.18
C GLU A 19 -16.59 -4.06 5.02
N TYR A 20 -16.50 -4.53 3.77
CA TYR A 20 -16.26 -5.92 3.43
C TYR A 20 -14.94 -6.02 2.65
N SER A 21 -13.88 -6.50 3.31
CA SER A 21 -12.88 -7.29 2.59
C SER A 21 -13.47 -8.69 2.44
N GLU A 22 -14.04 -9.00 1.27
CA GLU A 22 -14.58 -10.33 1.02
C GLU A 22 -13.42 -11.33 0.92
N LEU A 23 -13.32 -12.21 1.91
CA LEU A 23 -12.39 -13.33 1.86
C LEU A 23 -13.00 -14.40 0.96
N VAL A 24 -12.63 -14.40 -0.32
CA VAL A 24 -13.02 -15.46 -1.25
C VAL A 24 -12.14 -16.67 -1.02
N LEU A 25 -12.71 -17.73 -0.46
CA LEU A 25 -12.05 -19.03 -0.36
C LEU A 25 -12.27 -19.77 -1.68
N ILE A 26 -11.24 -19.81 -2.52
CA ILE A 26 -11.27 -20.58 -3.77
C ILE A 26 -10.93 -22.03 -3.41
N PRO A 27 -11.88 -22.99 -3.57
CA PRO A 27 -11.58 -24.40 -3.35
C PRO A 27 -10.41 -24.81 -4.24
N ARG A 28 -9.54 -25.69 -3.73
CA ARG A 28 -8.43 -26.21 -4.51
C ARG A 28 -8.97 -27.11 -5.62
N SER A 29 -9.25 -26.52 -6.78
CA SER A 29 -9.57 -27.24 -8.02
C SER A 29 -8.30 -27.87 -8.63
N ASP A 30 -8.48 -28.59 -9.73
CA ASP A 30 -7.40 -29.14 -10.56
C ASP A 30 -6.29 -28.09 -10.84
N GLU A 31 -5.03 -28.55 -10.92
CA GLU A 31 -3.83 -27.72 -11.15
C GLU A 31 -3.95 -26.81 -12.40
N HIS A 32 -4.67 -27.23 -13.45
CA HIS A 32 -4.98 -26.41 -14.62
C HIS A 32 -5.90 -25.22 -14.30
N ALA A 33 -6.91 -25.39 -13.46
CA ALA A 33 -7.76 -24.29 -13.02
C ALA A 33 -6.98 -23.27 -12.16
N LEU A 34 -6.02 -23.74 -11.35
CA LEU A 34 -5.16 -22.87 -10.55
C LEU A 34 -4.23 -22.03 -11.42
N THR A 35 -3.62 -22.62 -12.45
CA THR A 35 -2.73 -21.90 -13.37
C THR A 35 -3.46 -20.89 -14.26
N ALA A 36 -4.74 -21.09 -14.55
CA ALA A 36 -5.57 -20.13 -15.28
C ALA A 36 -6.13 -18.98 -14.41
N THR A 37 -6.29 -19.21 -13.10
CA THR A 37 -6.88 -18.23 -12.17
C THR A 37 -5.85 -17.22 -11.63
N TRP A 38 -4.60 -17.65 -11.50
CA TRP A 38 -3.55 -16.86 -10.87
C TRP A 38 -2.50 -16.40 -11.87
N TYR A 39 -1.88 -15.26 -11.60
CA TYR A 39 -0.71 -14.82 -12.35
C TYR A 39 0.39 -15.88 -12.35
N SER A 40 0.85 -16.23 -13.54
CA SER A 40 1.95 -17.17 -13.71
C SER A 40 3.26 -16.60 -13.16
N SER A 41 4.27 -17.46 -12.97
CA SER A 41 5.62 -17.00 -12.63
C SER A 41 6.18 -16.03 -13.67
N GLN A 42 5.80 -16.20 -14.95
CA GLN A 42 6.20 -15.32 -16.04
C GLN A 42 5.54 -13.94 -15.90
N ASP A 43 4.23 -13.89 -15.63
CA ASP A 43 3.51 -12.62 -15.41
C ASP A 43 4.11 -11.85 -14.24
N ARG A 44 4.35 -12.53 -13.13
CA ARG A 44 4.95 -11.93 -11.93
C ARG A 44 6.35 -11.38 -12.19
N ASN A 45 7.15 -12.09 -12.99
CA ASN A 45 8.47 -11.61 -13.39
C ASN A 45 8.38 -10.42 -14.34
N HIS A 46 7.46 -10.45 -15.29
CA HIS A 46 7.18 -9.33 -16.18
C HIS A 46 6.77 -8.08 -15.39
N PHE A 47 5.82 -8.20 -14.45
CA PHE A 47 5.40 -7.09 -13.60
C PHE A 47 6.55 -6.49 -12.79
N ARG A 48 7.45 -7.33 -12.25
CA ARG A 48 8.66 -6.84 -11.56
C ARG A 48 9.58 -6.07 -12.50
N GLN A 49 9.79 -6.56 -13.71
CA GLN A 49 10.63 -5.88 -14.70
C GLN A 49 10.03 -4.53 -15.09
N VAL A 50 8.72 -4.47 -15.36
CA VAL A 50 7.99 -3.23 -15.64
C VAL A 50 8.14 -2.24 -14.48
N LEU A 51 7.89 -2.68 -13.24
CA LEU A 51 8.02 -1.85 -12.05
C LEU A 51 9.42 -1.25 -11.90
N ILE A 52 10.47 -2.06 -12.10
CA ILE A 52 11.86 -1.60 -12.02
C ILE A 52 12.18 -0.61 -13.13
N SER A 53 11.71 -0.88 -14.35
CA SER A 53 11.88 0.00 -15.50
C SER A 53 11.25 1.37 -15.24
N GLU A 54 10.00 1.39 -14.80
CA GLU A 54 9.25 2.61 -14.50
C GLU A 54 9.89 3.41 -13.37
N ALA A 55 10.25 2.75 -12.26
CA ALA A 55 10.95 3.41 -11.16
C ALA A 55 12.27 4.04 -11.61
N ARG A 56 13.04 3.36 -12.48
CA ARG A 56 14.29 3.90 -13.05
C ARG A 56 14.03 5.08 -13.98
N ARG A 57 13.02 4.99 -14.85
CA ARG A 57 12.62 6.06 -15.78
C ARG A 57 12.27 7.33 -15.01
N VAL A 58 11.33 7.23 -14.07
CA VAL A 58 10.90 8.36 -13.23
C VAL A 58 12.04 8.90 -12.37
N SER A 59 12.89 8.03 -11.81
CA SER A 59 14.08 8.49 -11.05
C SER A 59 15.04 9.31 -11.90
N LYS A 60 15.17 9.02 -13.20
CA LYS A 60 15.98 9.83 -14.12
C LYS A 60 15.31 11.16 -14.43
N GLU A 61 14.01 11.16 -14.65
CA GLU A 61 13.23 12.40 -14.88
C GLU A 61 13.36 13.36 -13.70
N ILE A 62 13.20 12.87 -12.47
CA ILE A 62 13.37 13.69 -11.26
C ILE A 62 14.80 14.24 -11.14
N LYS A 63 15.81 13.43 -11.48
CA LYS A 63 17.23 13.88 -11.42
C LYS A 63 17.59 14.88 -12.51
N ALA A 64 16.83 14.92 -13.61
CA ALA A 64 17.03 15.85 -14.71
C ALA A 64 16.37 17.21 -14.47
N LEU A 65 15.51 17.33 -13.46
CA LEU A 65 14.91 18.60 -13.07
C LEU A 65 15.97 19.59 -12.58
N SER A 66 15.83 20.84 -12.98
CA SER A 66 16.65 21.93 -12.49
C SER A 66 16.32 22.21 -11.02
N PRO A 67 17.26 22.80 -10.24
CA PRO A 67 16.97 23.18 -8.85
C PRO A 67 15.75 24.10 -8.76
N GLY A 68 14.74 23.69 -7.98
CA GLY A 68 13.49 24.44 -7.80
C GLY A 68 12.40 24.12 -8.82
N GLU A 69 12.69 23.33 -9.87
CA GLU A 69 11.64 22.78 -10.73
C GLU A 69 10.89 21.66 -10.01
N VAL A 70 9.59 21.60 -10.27
CA VAL A 70 8.70 20.55 -9.76
C VAL A 70 8.19 19.73 -10.94
N LEU A 71 7.87 18.46 -10.68
CA LEU A 71 7.24 17.61 -11.69
C LEU A 71 5.92 18.22 -12.17
N SER A 72 5.67 18.12 -13.47
CA SER A 72 4.34 18.40 -14.00
C SER A 72 3.32 17.42 -13.41
N HIS A 73 2.04 17.79 -13.46
CA HIS A 73 0.96 16.92 -13.01
C HIS A 73 0.99 15.54 -13.70
N GLU A 74 1.23 15.49 -15.02
CA GLU A 74 1.34 14.23 -15.76
C GLU A 74 2.53 13.38 -15.29
N GLN A 75 3.68 14.01 -15.02
CA GLN A 75 4.85 13.33 -14.49
C GLN A 75 4.62 12.81 -13.06
N LEU A 76 3.88 13.57 -12.24
CA LEU A 76 3.47 13.14 -10.92
C LEU A 76 2.55 11.92 -10.98
N CYS A 77 1.58 11.90 -11.91
CA CYS A 77 0.72 10.74 -12.15
C CYS A 77 1.52 9.49 -12.56
N LYS A 78 2.62 9.65 -13.30
CA LYS A 78 3.54 8.54 -13.64
C LYS A 78 4.33 8.00 -12.43
N CYS A 79 4.38 8.74 -11.33
CA CYS A 79 4.99 8.27 -10.09
C CYS A 79 4.06 7.34 -9.28
N LEU A 80 2.76 7.30 -9.61
CA LEU A 80 1.76 6.56 -8.84
C LEU A 80 2.07 5.06 -8.82
N GLY A 81 2.20 4.49 -7.62
CA GLY A 81 2.51 3.08 -7.40
C GLY A 81 4.00 2.71 -7.42
N VAL A 82 4.89 3.63 -7.82
CA VAL A 82 6.35 3.42 -7.83
C VAL A 82 7.11 4.30 -6.82
N GLU A 83 6.42 5.09 -6.02
CA GLU A 83 6.98 6.12 -5.12
C GLU A 83 7.99 5.53 -4.12
N VAL A 84 7.67 4.34 -3.60
CA VAL A 84 8.52 3.63 -2.63
C VAL A 84 9.85 3.18 -3.26
N PHE A 85 9.90 3.03 -4.59
CA PHE A 85 11.09 2.61 -5.33
C PHE A 85 11.92 3.78 -5.84
N ILE A 86 11.29 4.93 -6.06
CA ILE A 86 11.97 6.17 -6.46
C ILE A 86 12.69 6.80 -5.26
N THR A 87 12.11 6.66 -4.06
CA THR A 87 12.72 7.19 -2.84
C THR A 87 13.85 6.29 -2.36
N MET A 88 15.08 6.82 -2.33
CA MET A 88 16.28 6.12 -1.87
C MET A 88 16.07 5.40 -0.54
N GLY A 89 16.22 4.07 -0.54
CA GLY A 89 16.14 3.22 0.64
C GLY A 89 14.73 3.00 1.21
N ALA A 90 13.68 3.65 0.66
CA ALA A 90 12.32 3.48 1.15
C ALA A 90 11.78 2.06 0.93
N ALA A 91 12.06 1.45 -0.23
CA ALA A 91 11.70 0.06 -0.51
C ALA A 91 12.32 -0.92 0.50
N ARG A 92 13.62 -0.74 0.83
CA ARG A 92 14.32 -1.58 1.82
C ARG A 92 13.71 -1.41 3.22
N LYS A 93 13.43 -0.18 3.63
CA LYS A 93 12.78 0.10 4.92
C LYS A 93 11.37 -0.52 4.99
N ALA A 94 10.60 -0.41 3.91
CA ALA A 94 9.28 -1.01 3.82
C ALA A 94 9.32 -2.54 3.90
N ASP A 95 10.28 -3.19 3.21
CA ASP A 95 10.47 -4.63 3.29
C ASP A 95 10.88 -5.08 4.71
N GLN A 96 11.81 -4.36 5.35
CA GLN A 96 12.21 -4.64 6.73
C GLN A 96 11.04 -4.50 7.71
N ALA A 97 10.25 -3.44 7.59
CA ALA A 97 9.06 -3.23 8.42
C ALA A 97 8.04 -4.35 8.23
N ARG A 98 7.79 -4.76 6.97
CA ARG A 98 6.90 -5.89 6.65
C ARG A 98 7.38 -7.18 7.30
N ARG A 99 8.67 -7.52 7.17
CA ARG A 99 9.25 -8.73 7.77
C ARG A 99 9.15 -8.72 9.30
N SER A 100 9.42 -7.56 9.91
CA SER A 100 9.31 -7.39 11.37
C SER A 100 7.86 -7.57 11.86
N HIS A 101 6.89 -6.99 11.16
CA HIS A 101 5.47 -7.18 11.45
C HIS A 101 5.06 -8.67 11.35
N ILE A 102 5.39 -9.33 10.23
CA ILE A 102 5.09 -10.76 10.03
C ILE A 102 5.72 -11.61 11.14
N SER A 103 7.01 -11.39 11.43
CA SER A 103 7.72 -12.12 12.47
C SER A 103 7.06 -11.94 13.84
N SER A 104 6.63 -10.73 14.19
CA SER A 104 5.96 -10.45 15.45
C SER A 104 4.63 -11.21 15.60
N VAL A 105 3.83 -11.27 14.52
CA VAL A 105 2.57 -12.03 14.51
C VAL A 105 2.84 -13.53 14.64
N LEU A 106 3.78 -14.07 13.88
CA LEU A 106 4.14 -15.49 13.92
C LEU A 106 4.69 -15.90 15.29
N LEU A 107 5.52 -15.06 15.91
CA LEU A 107 6.04 -15.32 17.26
C LEU A 107 4.92 -15.39 18.30
N GLU A 108 3.95 -14.48 18.24
CA GLU A 108 2.80 -14.51 19.14
C GLU A 108 1.91 -15.74 18.88
N GLN A 109 1.70 -16.14 17.62
CA GLN A 109 0.99 -17.38 17.29
C GLN A 109 1.71 -18.62 17.86
N CYS A 110 3.04 -18.71 17.69
CA CYS A 110 3.85 -19.78 18.25
C CYS A 110 3.75 -19.82 19.78
N ARG A 111 3.87 -18.67 20.45
CA ARG A 111 3.73 -18.55 21.91
C ARG A 111 2.36 -19.03 22.38
N GLN A 112 1.29 -18.62 21.71
CA GLN A 112 -0.09 -19.03 21.99
C GLN A 112 -0.29 -20.54 21.85
N LYS A 113 0.26 -21.13 20.78
CA LYS A 113 0.25 -22.57 20.56
C LYS A 113 0.95 -23.34 21.69
N GLN A 114 2.12 -22.87 22.14
CA GLN A 114 2.87 -23.52 23.22
C GLN A 114 2.13 -23.54 24.55
N VAL A 115 1.35 -22.49 24.85
CA VAL A 115 0.55 -22.40 26.09
C VAL A 115 -0.88 -22.92 25.93
N GLY A 116 -1.23 -23.50 24.77
CA GLY A 116 -2.57 -24.04 24.50
C GLY A 116 -3.70 -23.01 24.51
N LYS A 117 -3.40 -21.73 24.26
CA LYS A 117 -4.38 -20.63 24.29
C LYS A 117 -4.60 -20.07 22.90
N CYS A 118 -5.84 -19.77 22.52
CA CYS A 118 -6.19 -18.99 21.33
C CYS A 118 -6.74 -17.62 21.77
N ASP A 119 -5.93 -16.57 21.64
CA ASP A 119 -6.28 -15.20 22.04
C ASP A 119 -6.23 -14.29 20.80
N LEU A 120 -7.38 -14.22 20.12
CA LEU A 120 -7.56 -13.45 18.88
C LEU A 120 -7.35 -11.95 19.11
N GLU A 121 -7.82 -11.42 20.23
CA GLU A 121 -7.65 -10.02 20.60
C GLU A 121 -6.18 -9.64 20.74
N ARG A 122 -5.38 -10.52 21.35
CA ARG A 122 -3.94 -10.31 21.47
C ARG A 122 -3.24 -10.35 20.11
N LEU A 123 -3.61 -11.27 19.22
CA LEU A 123 -3.09 -11.30 17.85
C LEU A 123 -3.46 -10.04 17.07
N SER A 124 -4.71 -9.58 17.20
CA SER A 124 -5.19 -8.32 16.61
C SER A 124 -4.36 -7.13 17.09
N ARG A 125 -4.12 -7.01 18.41
CA ARG A 125 -3.27 -5.95 18.98
C ARG A 125 -1.83 -5.99 18.47
N VAL A 126 -1.20 -7.17 18.43
CA VAL A 126 0.17 -7.33 17.90
C VAL A 126 0.23 -6.94 16.43
N SER A 127 -0.74 -7.41 15.64
CA SER A 127 -0.86 -7.06 14.23
C SER A 127 -1.01 -5.55 14.04
N LYS A 128 -1.99 -4.93 14.70
CA LYS A 128 -2.28 -3.49 14.61
C LYS A 128 -1.08 -2.64 14.97
N ARG A 129 -0.36 -2.97 16.06
CA ARG A 129 0.85 -2.23 16.47
C ARG A 129 1.94 -2.28 15.40
N GLY A 130 2.13 -3.44 14.76
CA GLY A 130 3.15 -3.58 13.71
C GLY A 130 2.76 -2.94 12.37
N SER A 131 1.47 -2.76 12.11
CA SER A 131 0.97 -2.18 10.85
C SER A 131 0.63 -0.69 10.93
N GLU A 132 0.48 -0.11 12.12
CA GLU A 132 0.02 1.27 12.34
C GLU A 132 0.74 2.32 11.49
N SER A 133 2.08 2.36 11.52
CA SER A 133 2.86 3.31 10.73
C SER A 133 2.63 3.16 9.22
N SER A 134 2.45 1.92 8.74
CA SER A 134 2.15 1.63 7.34
C SER A 134 0.74 2.10 6.98
N THR A 135 -0.23 1.89 7.86
CA THR A 135 -1.62 2.34 7.68
C THR A 135 -1.71 3.85 7.63
N ILE A 136 -1.05 4.55 8.55
CA ILE A 136 -0.98 6.03 8.56
C ILE A 136 -0.34 6.53 7.26
N ARG A 137 0.75 5.91 6.82
CA ARG A 137 1.42 6.29 5.56
C ARG A 137 0.49 6.07 4.36
N ALA A 138 -0.18 4.93 4.29
CA ALA A 138 -1.11 4.60 3.21
C ALA A 138 -2.28 5.60 3.16
N SER A 139 -2.85 5.96 4.32
CA SER A 139 -3.91 6.96 4.41
C SER A 139 -3.46 8.34 3.89
N LYS A 140 -2.25 8.78 4.26
CA LYS A 140 -1.67 10.04 3.74
C LYS A 140 -1.45 10.01 2.24
N LEU A 141 -0.92 8.91 1.71
CA LEU A 141 -0.72 8.74 0.26
C LEU A 141 -2.05 8.77 -0.48
N ALA A 142 -3.05 8.05 0.00
CA ALA A 142 -4.38 8.02 -0.62
C ALA A 142 -5.05 9.40 -0.64
N ALA A 143 -4.95 10.16 0.46
CA ALA A 143 -5.44 11.54 0.50
C ALA A 143 -4.69 12.45 -0.49
N GLY A 144 -3.37 12.25 -0.62
CA GLY A 144 -2.56 12.94 -1.61
C GLY A 144 -2.98 12.62 -3.05
N TYR A 145 -3.22 11.34 -3.36
CA TYR A 145 -3.68 10.94 -4.69
C TYR A 145 -5.06 11.51 -5.01
N ALA A 146 -6.00 11.50 -4.05
CA ALA A 146 -7.30 12.11 -4.24
C ALA A 146 -7.18 13.59 -4.61
N ALA A 147 -6.33 14.35 -3.91
CA ALA A 147 -6.08 15.76 -4.20
C ALA A 147 -5.35 16.00 -5.54
N ILE A 148 -4.64 15.01 -6.07
CA ILE A 148 -4.00 15.08 -7.39
C ILE A 148 -5.02 14.71 -8.48
N MET A 149 -6.00 13.84 -8.21
CA MET A 149 -6.95 13.36 -9.22
C MET A 149 -8.26 14.17 -9.31
N ASP A 150 -8.55 15.02 -8.33
CA ASP A 150 -9.62 16.03 -8.35
C ASP A 150 -9.21 17.26 -9.19
#